data_AF-A0A8S3EW55-F1
#
_entry.id   AF-A0A8S3EW55-F1
#
_cell.length_a   1.000
_cell.length_b   1.000
_cell.length_c   1.000
_cell.angle_alpha   90.00
_cell.angle_beta   90.00
_cell.angle_gamma   90.00
#
_symmetry.space_group_name_H-M   'P 1'
#
loop_
_entity.id
_entity.type
_entity.pdbx_description
1 polymer ?
#
loop_
_entity_poly.entity_id
_entity_poly.type
_entity_poly.pdbx_seq_one_letter_code
_entity_poly.pdbx_strand_id
1 'polypeptide(L)'
;MLTESEMNRNIVLLADPNKITRQKALQNLCNDLKSSLAITDNNEHIQPPSNTIESILRIFSDPAEKNRDLSLTYISMYITKYCNDENNIDKILSSLMPALVQRLGGNDIIEPSEEIRLKSISI
;
A
#
# COMPACT_ATOMS: atom_id res chain seq x y z
N MET A 1 -12.33 4.03 12.37
CA MET A 1 -10.89 4.18 12.06
C MET A 1 -10.09 3.39 13.08
N LEU A 2 -8.95 2.84 12.66
CA LEU A 2 -8.00 2.16 13.52
C LEU A 2 -7.30 3.16 14.44
N THR A 3 -7.06 2.75 15.67
CA THR A 3 -6.11 3.44 16.56
C THR A 3 -4.68 3.29 16.05
N GLU A 4 -3.76 4.15 16.48
CA GLU A 4 -2.34 4.04 16.13
C GLU A 4 -1.75 2.67 16.50
N SER A 5 -2.13 2.13 17.66
CA SER A 5 -1.72 0.78 18.12
C SER A 5 -2.21 -0.32 17.20
N GLU A 6 -3.48 -0.25 16.77
CA GLU A 6 -4.04 -1.23 15.83
C GLU A 6 -3.40 -1.12 14.45
N MET A 7 -3.09 0.10 13.99
CA MET A 7 -2.39 0.31 12.73
C MET A 7 -0.98 -0.28 12.78
N ASN A 8 -0.20 0.04 13.82
CA ASN A 8 1.12 -0.56 14.04
C ASN A 8 1.08 -2.09 14.09
N ARG A 9 0.08 -2.67 14.77
CA ARG A 9 -0.12 -4.12 14.79
C ARG A 9 -0.35 -4.68 13.39
N ASN A 10 -1.23 -4.09 12.60
CA ASN A 10 -1.48 -4.56 11.24
C ASN A 10 -0.24 -4.42 10.35
N ILE A 11 0.55 -3.34 10.49
CA ILE A 11 1.83 -3.16 9.78
C ILE A 11 2.80 -4.29 10.12
N VAL A 12 2.96 -4.66 11.39
CA VAL A 12 3.81 -5.78 11.80
C VAL A 12 3.35 -7.10 11.18
N LEU A 13 2.03 -7.34 11.13
CA LEU A 13 1.45 -8.55 10.55
C LEU A 13 1.64 -8.68 9.03
N LEU A 14 2.06 -7.63 8.33
CA LEU A 14 2.45 -7.71 6.92
C LEU A 14 3.69 -8.58 6.70
N ALA A 15 4.52 -8.79 7.72
CA ALA A 15 5.69 -9.68 7.62
C ALA A 15 5.39 -11.13 8.08
N ASP A 16 4.14 -11.45 8.43
CA ASP A 16 3.78 -12.77 8.95
C ASP A 16 4.01 -13.88 7.89
N PRO A 17 4.54 -15.06 8.26
CA PRO A 17 4.77 -16.14 7.31
C PRO A 17 3.47 -16.65 6.66
N ASN A 18 2.32 -16.52 7.33
CA ASN A 18 1.03 -16.97 6.83
C ASN A 18 0.40 -15.92 5.90
N LYS A 19 0.18 -16.31 4.63
CA LYS A 19 -0.45 -15.46 3.63
C LYS A 19 -1.82 -14.92 4.04
N ILE A 20 -2.61 -15.70 4.80
CA ILE A 20 -3.95 -15.31 5.26
C ILE A 20 -3.85 -14.23 6.33
N THR A 21 -2.85 -14.31 7.21
CA THR A 21 -2.60 -13.27 8.23
C THR A 21 -2.24 -11.94 7.56
N ARG A 22 -1.31 -11.97 6.60
CA ARG A 22 -0.95 -10.79 5.80
C ARG A 22 -2.16 -10.22 5.05
N GLN A 23 -2.96 -11.09 4.43
CA GLN A 23 -4.16 -10.67 3.72
C GLN A 23 -5.15 -9.95 4.62
N LYS A 24 -5.43 -10.49 5.82
CA LYS A 24 -6.34 -9.86 6.79
C LYS A 24 -5.80 -8.52 7.27
N ALA A 25 -4.50 -8.42 7.52
CA ALA A 25 -3.86 -7.17 7.89
C ALA A 25 -4.01 -6.09 6.78
N LEU A 26 -3.75 -6.45 5.52
CA LEU A 26 -3.96 -5.57 4.37
C LEU A 26 -5.43 -5.14 4.23
N GLN A 27 -6.38 -6.06 4.42
CA GLN A 27 -7.80 -5.74 4.37
C GLN A 27 -8.19 -4.74 5.45
N ASN A 28 -7.70 -4.91 6.68
CA ASN A 28 -7.95 -3.96 7.77
C ASN A 28 -7.40 -2.56 7.43
N LEU A 29 -6.17 -2.49 6.93
CA LEU A 29 -5.54 -1.23 6.51
C LEU A 29 -6.29 -0.57 5.35
N CYS A 30 -6.72 -1.34 4.36
CA CYS A 30 -7.52 -0.83 3.24
C CYS A 30 -8.88 -0.31 3.71
N ASN A 31 -9.57 -1.06 4.59
CA ASN A 31 -10.87 -0.66 5.10
C ASN A 31 -10.77 0.64 5.91
N ASP A 32 -9.72 0.77 6.74
CA ASP A 32 -9.46 1.99 7.49
C ASP A 32 -9.25 3.21 6.60
N LEU A 33 -8.35 3.09 5.62
CA LEU A 33 -8.05 4.17 4.70
C LEU A 33 -9.27 4.53 3.81
N LYS A 34 -10.04 3.52 3.40
CA LYS A 34 -11.32 3.73 2.70
C LYS A 34 -12.33 4.48 3.57
N SER A 35 -12.45 4.14 4.85
CA SER A 35 -13.29 4.89 5.78
C SER A 35 -12.79 6.32 5.96
N SER A 36 -11.48 6.55 5.98
CA SER A 36 -10.89 7.89 6.04
C SER A 36 -11.16 8.72 4.78
N LEU A 37 -11.16 8.12 3.59
CA LEU A 37 -11.50 8.78 2.33
C LEU A 37 -12.97 9.22 2.25
N ALA A 38 -13.88 8.49 2.91
CA ALA A 38 -15.31 8.84 2.94
C ALA A 38 -15.63 10.06 3.82
N ILE A 39 -14.70 10.47 4.68
CA ILE A 39 -14.85 11.64 5.54
C ILE A 39 -14.33 12.86 4.77
N THR A 40 -15.23 13.78 4.44
CA THR A 40 -14.96 15.02 3.70
C THR A 40 -14.48 16.19 4.56
N ASP A 41 -14.54 16.08 5.89
CA ASP A 41 -14.07 17.13 6.78
C ASP A 41 -12.54 17.10 6.89
N ASN A 42 -11.91 18.24 6.59
CA ASN A 42 -10.46 18.50 6.63
C ASN A 42 -9.83 18.44 8.04
N ASN A 43 -10.50 17.84 9.01
CA ASN A 43 -9.90 17.66 10.33
C ASN A 43 -8.69 16.74 10.21
N GLU A 44 -7.58 17.17 10.84
CA GLU A 44 -6.26 16.55 10.88
C GLU A 44 -6.33 15.01 10.90
N HIS A 45 -6.36 14.41 9.73
CA HIS A 45 -6.30 12.96 9.64
C HIS A 45 -4.87 12.56 9.96
N ILE A 46 -4.73 11.84 11.07
CA ILE A 46 -3.47 11.23 11.50
C ILE A 46 -2.92 10.45 10.31
N GLN A 47 -1.76 10.90 9.81
CA GLN A 47 -1.04 10.13 8.80
C GLN A 47 -0.68 8.77 9.38
N PRO A 48 -0.69 7.70 8.57
CA PRO A 48 -0.25 6.41 9.05
C PRO A 48 1.24 6.47 9.45
N PRO A 49 1.71 5.54 10.30
CA PRO A 49 3.10 5.46 10.75
C PRO A 49 4.07 5.56 9.57
N SER A 50 5.20 6.22 9.77
CA SER A 50 6.17 6.52 8.69
C SER A 50 6.69 5.29 7.96
N ASN A 51 6.74 4.13 8.61
CA ASN A 51 7.16 2.85 8.03
C ASN A 51 6.06 2.12 7.23
N THR A 52 4.84 2.67 7.14
CA THR A 52 3.71 2.02 6.49
C THR A 52 3.98 1.78 5.01
N ILE A 53 4.44 2.81 4.29
CA ILE A 53 4.69 2.71 2.84
C ILE A 53 5.75 1.66 2.55
N GLU A 54 6.89 1.69 3.25
CA GLU A 54 7.94 0.69 3.05
C GLU A 54 7.44 -0.74 3.32
N SER A 55 6.61 -0.92 4.36
CA SER A 55 6.03 -2.22 4.70
C SER A 55 5.03 -2.71 3.64
N ILE A 56 4.23 -1.82 3.07
CA ILE A 56 3.29 -2.13 1.98
C ILE A 56 4.05 -2.43 0.69
N LEU A 57 5.11 -1.69 0.37
CA LEU A 57 5.92 -1.92 -0.83
C LEU A 57 6.60 -3.30 -0.82
N ARG A 58 7.01 -3.82 0.35
CA ARG A 58 7.52 -5.20 0.46
C ARG A 58 6.49 -6.25 0.03
N ILE A 59 5.19 -5.98 0.20
CA ILE A 59 4.11 -6.88 -0.25
C ILE A 59 4.01 -6.93 -1.78
N PHE A 60 4.62 -6.01 -2.53
CA PHE A 60 4.64 -6.09 -4.00
C PHE A 60 5.31 -7.38 -4.51
N SER A 61 6.16 -7.99 -3.70
CA SER A 61 6.79 -9.29 -3.99
C SER A 61 6.15 -10.46 -3.23
N ASP A 62 4.95 -10.29 -2.67
CA ASP A 62 4.26 -11.38 -1.96
C ASP A 62 3.93 -12.53 -2.93
N PRO A 63 4.20 -13.80 -2.56
CA PRO A 63 3.84 -14.93 -3.41
C PRO A 63 2.33 -15.03 -3.69
N ALA A 64 1.48 -14.52 -2.79
CA ALA A 64 0.03 -14.51 -2.97
C ALA A 64 -0.41 -13.30 -3.81
N GLU A 65 -0.98 -13.57 -4.98
CA GLU A 65 -1.51 -12.56 -5.89
C GLU A 65 -2.51 -11.61 -5.20
N LYS A 66 -3.40 -12.15 -4.36
CA LYS A 66 -4.38 -11.33 -3.66
C LYS A 66 -3.75 -10.29 -2.73
N ASN A 67 -2.62 -10.61 -2.11
CA ASN A 67 -1.91 -9.66 -1.25
C ASN A 67 -1.24 -8.57 -2.08
N ARG A 68 -0.67 -8.94 -3.23
CA ARG A 68 -0.12 -7.99 -4.21
C ARG A 68 -1.19 -7.04 -4.76
N ASP A 69 -2.39 -7.55 -5.04
CA ASP A 69 -3.54 -6.73 -5.47
C ASP A 69 -3.98 -5.74 -4.37
N LEU A 70 -4.10 -6.22 -3.13
CA LEU A 70 -4.51 -5.40 -2.00
C LEU A 70 -3.48 -4.30 -1.66
N SER A 71 -2.18 -4.59 -1.76
CA SER A 71 -1.15 -3.57 -1.52
C SER A 71 -1.20 -2.45 -2.55
N LEU A 72 -1.46 -2.76 -3.82
CA LEU A 72 -1.69 -1.74 -4.86
C LEU A 72 -2.95 -0.91 -4.58
N THR A 73 -4.04 -1.54 -4.13
CA THR A 73 -5.25 -0.80 -3.69
C THR A 73 -4.91 0.18 -2.58
N TYR A 74 -4.14 -0.26 -1.57
CA TYR A 74 -3.75 0.60 -0.46
C TYR A 74 -2.93 1.80 -0.94
N ILE A 75 -1.91 1.57 -1.79
CA ILE A 75 -1.05 2.64 -2.31
C ILE A 75 -1.85 3.68 -3.11
N SER A 76 -2.75 3.26 -4.00
CA SER A 76 -3.56 4.20 -4.79
C SER A 76 -4.47 5.07 -3.89
N MET A 77 -5.12 4.46 -2.89
CA MET A 77 -5.90 5.21 -1.90
C MET A 77 -5.02 6.13 -1.05
N TYR A 78 -3.80 5.71 -0.72
CA TYR A 78 -2.86 6.51 0.08
C TYR A 78 -2.45 7.76 -0.67
N ILE A 79 -2.08 7.62 -1.96
CA ILE A 79 -1.75 8.73 -2.84
C ILE A 79 -2.92 9.70 -2.90
N THR A 80 -4.13 9.18 -3.16
CA THR A 80 -5.36 9.99 -3.22
C THR A 80 -5.63 10.77 -1.93
N LYS A 81 -5.37 10.18 -0.76
CA LYS A 81 -5.68 10.82 0.53
C LYS A 81 -4.59 11.81 0.98
N TYR A 82 -3.32 11.44 0.84
CA TYR A 82 -2.22 12.11 1.53
C TYR A 82 -1.22 12.81 0.61
N CYS A 83 -1.21 12.54 -0.69
CA CYS A 83 -0.27 13.15 -1.64
C CYS A 83 -0.92 14.32 -2.39
N ASN A 84 -1.46 15.29 -1.64
CA ASN A 84 -2.14 16.48 -2.18
C ASN A 84 -1.20 17.68 -2.41
N ASP A 85 0.08 17.53 -2.08
CA ASP A 85 1.12 18.53 -2.27
C ASP A 85 2.41 17.90 -2.81
N GLU A 86 3.27 18.72 -3.42
CA GLU A 86 4.52 18.30 -4.07
C GLU A 86 5.45 17.54 -3.11
N ASN A 87 5.58 17.97 -1.85
CA ASN A 87 6.49 17.34 -0.90
C ASN A 87 6.05 15.91 -0.56
N ASN A 88 4.75 15.68 -0.40
CA ASN A 88 4.22 14.34 -0.13
C ASN A 88 4.26 13.43 -1.36
N ILE A 89 4.08 14.00 -2.55
CA ILE A 89 4.27 13.27 -3.83
C ILE A 89 5.73 12.82 -3.98
N ASP A 90 6.70 13.72 -3.79
CA ASP A 90 8.12 13.41 -3.96
C ASP A 90 8.59 12.30 -3.00
N LYS A 91 8.12 12.33 -1.74
CA LYS A 91 8.41 11.30 -0.75
C LYS A 91 7.93 9.92 -1.17
N ILE A 92 6.69 9.80 -1.67
CA ILE A 92 6.16 8.50 -2.08
C ILE A 92 6.83 8.02 -3.37
N LEU A 93 7.07 8.90 -4.35
CA LEU A 93 7.72 8.55 -5.61
C LEU A 93 9.13 8.02 -5.40
N SER A 94 9.89 8.60 -4.45
CA SER A 94 11.24 8.14 -4.08
C SER A 94 11.29 6.67 -3.64
N SER A 95 10.19 6.13 -3.10
CA SER A 95 10.10 4.74 -2.66
C SER A 95 9.34 3.85 -3.66
N LEU A 96 8.26 4.37 -4.24
CA LEU A 96 7.37 3.63 -5.14
C LEU A 96 8.02 3.36 -6.50
N MET A 97 8.73 4.34 -7.07
CA MET A 97 9.31 4.20 -8.42
C MET A 97 10.35 3.08 -8.51
N PRO A 98 11.31 2.95 -7.57
CA PRO A 98 12.23 1.80 -7.57
C PRO A 98 11.49 0.46 -7.50
N ALA A 99 10.44 0.35 -6.67
CA ALA A 99 9.65 -0.87 -6.54
C ALA A 99 8.90 -1.22 -7.84
N LEU A 100 8.34 -0.23 -8.54
CA LEU A 100 7.68 -0.43 -9.84
C LEU A 100 8.68 -0.79 -10.95
N VAL A 101 9.84 -0.13 -11.00
CA VAL A 101 10.90 -0.45 -11.98
C VAL A 101 11.44 -1.85 -11.77
N GLN A 102 11.69 -2.25 -10.52
CA GLN A 102 12.12 -3.62 -10.22
C GLN A 102 11.08 -4.64 -10.69
N ARG A 103 9.79 -4.33 -10.52
CA ARG A 103 8.70 -5.26 -10.81
C ARG A 103 8.31 -5.34 -12.29
N LEU A 104 8.39 -4.22 -13.02
CA LEU A 104 7.83 -4.08 -14.37
C LEU A 104 8.86 -3.64 -15.43
N GLY A 105 9.99 -3.07 -15.02
CA GLY A 105 10.98 -2.47 -15.91
C GLY A 105 12.16 -3.39 -16.26
N GLY A 106 12.20 -4.61 -15.73
CA GLY A 106 13.23 -5.60 -16.06
C GLY A 106 12.96 -6.33 -17.38
N ASN A 107 13.98 -7.04 -17.88
CA ASN A 107 13.83 -7.90 -19.07
C ASN A 107 12.98 -9.16 -18.78
N ASP A 108 12.99 -9.62 -17.53
CA ASP A 108 12.23 -10.77 -17.09
C ASP A 108 10.86 -10.36 -16.54
N ILE A 109 9.85 -11.20 -16.77
CA ILE A 109 8.52 -11.03 -16.21
C ILE A 109 8.55 -11.39 -14.72
N ILE A 110 8.65 -10.38 -13.86
CA ILE A 110 8.62 -10.54 -12.39
C ILE A 110 7.19 -10.58 -11.85
N GLU A 111 6.29 -9.73 -12.35
CA GLU A 111 4.86 -9.85 -12.05
C GLU A 111 4.15 -10.75 -13.09
N PRO A 112 3.72 -11.96 -12.70
CA PRO A 112 3.04 -12.88 -13.61
C PRO A 112 1.60 -12.46 -13.97
N SER A 113 0.90 -11.75 -13.08
CA SER A 113 -0.51 -11.37 -13.29
C SER A 113 -0.63 -10.10 -14.14
N GLU A 114 -1.22 -10.22 -15.33
CA GLU A 114 -1.47 -9.10 -16.23
C GLU A 114 -2.33 -8.00 -15.61
N GLU A 115 -3.37 -8.40 -14.86
CA GLU A 115 -4.26 -7.46 -14.16
C GLU A 115 -3.48 -6.62 -13.15
N ILE A 116 -2.56 -7.24 -12.42
CA ILE A 116 -1.71 -6.56 -11.45
C ILE A 116 -0.68 -5.66 -12.14
N ARG A 117 -0.11 -6.07 -13.27
CA ARG A 117 0.76 -5.19 -14.08
C ARG A 117 0.01 -3.94 -14.52
N LEU A 118 -1.18 -4.10 -15.09
CA LEU A 118 -2.04 -2.99 -15.50
C LEU A 118 -2.37 -2.08 -14.33
N LYS A 119 -2.76 -2.65 -13.19
CA LYS A 119 -3.07 -1.89 -11.98
C LYS A 119 -1.86 -1.09 -11.48
N SER A 120 -0.66 -1.65 -11.58
CA SER A 120 0.58 -1.04 -11.11
C SER A 120 0.97 0.23 -11.89
N ILE A 121 0.60 0.33 -13.17
CA ILE A 121 0.82 1.53 -13.99
C ILE A 121 -0.34 2.53 -13.97
N SER A 122 -1.46 2.15 -13.32
CA SER A 122 -2.68 2.95 -13.22
C SER A 122 -2.91 3.50 -11.81
N ILE A 123 -1.93 3.35 -10.92
CA ILE A 123 -1.98 3.77 -9.51
C ILE A 123 -2.23 5.28 -9.40
#